data_AF-A0A941IQK6-F1
#
_entry.id   AF-A0A941IQK6-F1
#
_cell.length_a   1.000
_cell.length_b   1.000
_cell.length_c   1.000
_cell.angle_alpha   90.00
_cell.angle_beta   90.00
_cell.angle_gamma   90.00
#
_symmetry.space_group_name_H-M   'P 1'
#
loop_
_entity.id
_entity.type
_entity.pdbx_description
1 polymer ?
#
loop_
_entity_poly.entity_id
_entity_poly.type
_entity_poly.pdbx_seq_one_letter_code
_entity_poly.pdbx_strand_id
1 'polypeptide(L)' 'MDRHRAVQAHPRRGARSAGVLDLVLCATAAARGLVVLHDDKDFDTVARVLPEVSTLRITDALPGRPAPA' A
#
# COMPACT_ATOMS: atom_id res chain seq x y z
N MET A 1 -19.29 -16.45 15.35
CA MET A 1 -18.82 -15.05 15.39
C MET A 1 -17.33 -15.08 15.11
N ASP A 2 -17.03 -15.04 13.83
CA ASP A 2 -15.76 -15.45 13.22
C ASP A 2 -14.71 -14.36 13.41
N ARG A 3 -13.64 -14.70 14.13
CA ARG A 3 -12.50 -13.82 14.32
C ARG A 3 -11.62 -13.99 13.08
N HIS A 4 -11.83 -13.13 12.07
CA HIS A 4 -10.89 -12.98 10.97
C HIS A 4 -9.56 -12.44 11.51
N ARG A 5 -8.71 -13.37 11.97
CA ARG A 5 -7.33 -13.12 12.36
C ARG A 5 -6.57 -12.67 11.11
N ALA A 6 -6.17 -11.41 11.07
CA ALA A 6 -5.18 -10.91 10.13
C ALA A 6 -3.87 -11.70 10.33
N VAL A 7 -3.42 -12.38 9.27
CA VAL A 7 -2.08 -12.98 9.22
C VAL A 7 -1.08 -11.83 9.16
N GLN A 8 -0.50 -11.48 10.30
CA GLN A 8 0.67 -10.60 10.36
C GLN A 8 1.93 -11.47 10.22
N ALA A 9 2.51 -11.48 9.03
CA ALA A 9 3.82 -12.09 8.79
C ALA A 9 4.88 -10.98 8.61
N HIS A 10 5.81 -10.88 9.56
CA HIS A 10 7.05 -10.09 9.48
C HIS A 10 8.15 -10.85 10.24
N PRO A 11 9.45 -10.81 9.90
CA PRO A 11 10.13 -10.43 8.65
C PRO A 11 10.94 -11.59 8.03
N ARG A 12 11.09 -11.63 6.71
CA ARG A 12 12.32 -12.16 6.09
C ARG A 12 12.95 -11.05 5.27
N ARG A 13 14.18 -10.68 5.63
CA ARG A 13 15.05 -9.77 4.87
C ARG A 13 15.49 -10.47 3.59
N GLY A 14 14.58 -10.62 2.64
CA GLY A 14 14.88 -10.85 1.23
C GLY A 14 14.49 -9.61 0.45
N ALA A 15 15.10 -9.38 -0.71
CA ALA A 15 14.68 -8.31 -1.60
C ALA A 15 13.17 -8.47 -1.89
N ARG A 16 12.34 -7.66 -1.22
CA ARG A 16 10.89 -7.67 -1.46
C ARG A 16 10.65 -6.84 -2.71
N SER A 17 10.60 -7.54 -3.84
CA SER A 17 10.03 -6.99 -5.06
C SER A 17 8.52 -6.96 -4.90
N ALA A 18 7.87 -5.98 -5.52
CA ALA A 18 6.42 -5.97 -5.68
C ALA A 18 5.95 -7.29 -6.28
N GLY A 19 4.89 -7.86 -5.72
CA GLY A 19 4.25 -9.06 -6.26
C GLY A 19 3.56 -8.77 -7.60
N VAL A 20 3.28 -9.81 -8.37
CA VAL A 20 2.55 -9.68 -9.65
C VAL A 20 1.19 -9.00 -9.46
N LEU A 21 0.50 -9.29 -8.37
CA LEU A 21 -0.79 -8.67 -8.05
C LEU A 21 -0.64 -7.17 -7.75
N ASP A 22 0.42 -6.76 -7.07
CA ASP A 22 0.69 -5.35 -6.77
C ASP A 22 0.90 -4.56 -8.07
N LEU A 23 1.63 -5.14 -9.03
CA LEU A 23 1.85 -4.53 -10.34
C LEU A 23 0.56 -4.40 -11.16
N VAL A 24 -0.27 -5.43 -11.20
CA VAL A 24 -1.57 -5.38 -11.91
C VAL A 24 -2.50 -4.37 -11.27
N LEU A 25 -2.51 -4.27 -9.94
CA LEU A 25 -3.29 -3.28 -9.20
C LEU A 25 -2.83 -1.86 -9.54
N CYS A 26 -1.51 -1.60 -9.48
CA CYS A 26 -0.92 -0.32 -9.87
C CYS A 26 -1.22 0.06 -11.32
N ALA A 27 -1.08 -0.89 -12.25
CA ALA A 27 -1.38 -0.66 -13.66
C ALA A 27 -2.85 -0.28 -13.88
N THR A 28 -3.77 -0.97 -13.18
CA THR A 28 -5.20 -0.68 -13.22
C THR A 28 -5.52 0.70 -12.66
N ALA A 29 -4.87 1.08 -11.55
CA ALA A 29 -5.05 2.39 -10.93
C ALA A 29 -4.54 3.51 -11.85
N ALA A 30 -3.33 3.37 -12.40
CA ALA A 30 -2.76 4.33 -13.34
C ALA A 30 -3.62 4.51 -14.59
N ALA A 31 -4.08 3.40 -15.19
CA ALA A 31 -4.95 3.42 -16.38
C ALA A 31 -6.31 4.10 -16.13
N ARG A 32 -6.74 4.22 -14.86
CA ARG A 32 -8.02 4.82 -14.46
C ARG A 32 -7.86 6.14 -13.70
N GLY A 33 -6.65 6.66 -13.53
CA GLY A 33 -6.39 7.88 -12.75
C GLY A 33 -6.78 7.76 -11.28
N LEU A 34 -6.61 6.57 -10.67
CA LEU A 34 -6.92 6.30 -9.26
C LEU A 34 -5.66 6.35 -8.40
N VAL A 35 -5.86 6.59 -7.09
CA VAL A 35 -4.81 6.50 -6.07
C VAL A 35 -4.90 5.15 -5.36
N VAL A 36 -3.78 4.44 -5.24
CA VAL A 36 -3.71 3.20 -4.46
C VAL A 36 -3.58 3.54 -2.98
N LEU A 37 -4.61 3.25 -2.18
CA LEU A 37 -4.55 3.32 -0.72
C LEU A 37 -3.95 2.03 -0.17
N HIS A 38 -2.85 2.10 0.59
CA HIS A 38 -2.14 0.90 1.06
C HIS A 38 -1.48 1.09 2.43
N ASP A 39 -1.00 -0.02 3.02
CA ASP A 39 -0.04 0.00 4.14
C ASP A 39 1.26 -0.78 3.81
N ASP A 40 1.34 -1.43 2.64
CA ASP A 40 2.53 -2.18 2.24
C ASP A 40 3.56 -1.27 1.55
N LYS A 41 4.85 -1.40 1.89
CA LYS A 41 5.95 -0.58 1.35
C LYS A 41 6.28 -0.89 -0.12
N ASP A 42 5.76 -2.00 -0.64
CA ASP A 42 6.04 -2.41 -2.01
C ASP A 42 5.39 -1.43 -3.01
N PHE A 43 4.22 -0.86 -2.68
CA PHE A 43 3.56 0.19 -3.47
C PHE A 43 4.38 1.49 -3.55
N ASP A 44 4.99 1.92 -2.45
CA ASP A 44 5.90 3.08 -2.45
C ASP A 44 7.09 2.83 -3.39
N THR A 45 7.54 1.57 -3.50
CA THR A 45 8.64 1.19 -4.39
C THR A 45 8.22 1.22 -5.85
N VAL A 46 7.01 0.75 -6.17
CA VAL A 46 6.46 0.84 -7.52
C VAL A 46 6.31 2.31 -7.94
N ALA A 47 5.72 3.16 -7.09
CA ALA A 47 5.51 4.58 -7.40
C ALA A 47 6.81 5.37 -7.63
N ARG A 48 7.92 4.95 -7.01
CA ARG A 48 9.24 5.56 -7.28
C ARG A 48 9.79 5.24 -8.67
N VAL A 49 9.41 4.11 -9.25
CA VAL A 49 9.93 3.64 -10.56
C VAL A 49 8.94 3.93 -11.69
N LEU A 50 7.64 3.94 -11.40
CA LEU A 50 6.55 4.19 -12.34
C LEU A 50 5.81 5.49 -11.96
N PRO A 51 6.14 6.64 -12.58
CA PRO A 51 5.59 7.95 -12.18
C PRO A 51 4.09 8.10 -12.44
N GLU A 52 3.48 7.24 -13.25
CA GLU A 52 2.04 7.21 -13.50
C GLU A 52 1.25 6.63 -12.32
N VAL A 53 1.93 6.00 -11.35
CA VAL A 53 1.32 5.38 -10.18
C VAL A 53 1.30 6.38 -9.02
N SER A 54 0.10 6.73 -8.56
CA SER A 54 -0.10 7.52 -7.35
C SER A 54 -0.51 6.62 -6.18
N THR A 55 0.12 6.82 -5.01
CA THR A 55 -0.15 6.03 -3.81
C THR A 55 -0.37 6.91 -2.59
N LEU A 56 -1.15 6.41 -1.63
CA LEU A 56 -1.36 7.04 -0.33
C LEU A 56 -1.29 5.96 0.75
N ARG A 57 -0.48 6.19 1.78
CA ARG A 57 -0.43 5.29 2.93
C ARG A 57 -1.64 5.52 3.83
N ILE A 58 -2.23 4.45 4.35
CA ILE A 58 -3.39 4.56 5.25
C ILE A 58 -3.08 5.33 6.54
N THR A 59 -1.83 5.31 7.00
CA THR A 59 -1.37 6.12 8.15
C THR A 59 -1.39 7.61 7.86
N ASP A 60 -1.19 7.99 6.60
CA ASP A 60 -1.14 9.37 6.14
C ASP A 60 -2.53 9.85 5.72
N ALA A 61 -3.42 8.89 5.40
CA ALA A 61 -4.80 9.12 4.98
C ALA A 61 -5.78 9.43 6.12
N LEU A 62 -5.33 9.55 7.38
CA LEU A 62 -6.19 9.84 8.54
C LEU A 62 -6.18 11.34 8.91
N PRO A 63 -7.09 12.17 8.37
CA PRO A 63 -7.43 13.43 9.01
C PRO A 63 -8.36 13.15 10.22
N GLY A 64 -7.95 13.55 11.42
CA GLY A 64 -8.88 13.66 12.58
C GLY A 64 -8.53 12.97 13.91
N ARG A 65 -7.26 12.78 14.28
CA ARG A 65 -6.91 12.41 15.67
C ARG A 65 -6.51 13.66 16.47
N PRO A 66 -7.26 14.09 17.52
CA PRO A 66 -6.81 15.16 18.39
C PRO A 66 -5.55 14.73 19.18
N ALA A 67 -4.63 15.67 19.37
CA ALA A 67 -3.42 15.45 20.18
C ALA A 67 -3.81 15.07 21.61
N PRO A 68 -3.08 14.14 22.27
CA PRO A 68 -3.32 13.82 23.67
C PRO A 68 -3.04 15.06 24.54
N ALA A 69 -3.92 15.27 25.52
CA ALA A 69 -3.85 16.36 26.50
C ALA A 69 -2.59 16.29 27.38
#